data_AF-A0AB39RNT7-F1
#
_entry.id   AF-A0AB39RNT7-F1
#
_cell.length_a   1.000
_cell.length_b   1.000
_cell.length_c   1.000
_cell.angle_alpha   90.00
_cell.angle_beta   90.00
_cell.angle_gamma   90.00
#
_symmetry.space_group_name_H-M   'P 1'
#
loop_
_entity.id
_entity.type
_entity.pdbx_description
1 polymer ?
#
loop_
_entity_poly.entity_id
_entity_poly.type
_entity_poly.pdbx_seq_one_letter_code
_entity_poly.pdbx_strand_id
1 'polypeptide(L)' 'MAAAERRGHRRAPDVKVTTDVLPSADADLLVVGARRCQGHLGLQLGPLAHAVPHHSACPVAVVAERA' A
#
# COMPACT_ATOMS: atom_id res chain seq x y z
N MET A 1 3.83 -10.14 -1.47
CA MET A 1 3.07 -10.01 -2.73
C MET A 1 1.96 -11.06 -2.78
N ALA A 2 2.24 -12.34 -3.02
CA ALA A 2 1.21 -13.37 -3.17
C ALA A 2 0.20 -13.51 -2.00
N ALA A 3 0.65 -13.34 -0.75
CA ALA A 3 -0.26 -13.35 0.40
C ALA A 3 -1.16 -12.09 0.48
N ALA A 4 -0.65 -10.94 0.01
CA ALA A 4 -1.41 -9.69 -0.05
C ALA A 4 -2.46 -9.75 -1.16
N GLU A 5 -2.11 -10.27 -2.34
CA GLU A 5 -3.07 -10.52 -3.44
C GLU A 5 -4.19 -11.44 -2.99
N ARG A 6 -3.85 -12.60 -2.40
CA ARG A 6 -4.85 -13.52 -1.87
C ARG A 6 -5.76 -12.87 -0.83
N ARG A 7 -5.23 -11.97 0.00
CA ARG A 7 -6.03 -11.24 0.99
C ARG A 7 -6.94 -10.20 0.33
N GLY A 8 -6.43 -9.48 -0.66
CA GLY A 8 -7.19 -8.50 -1.44
C GLY A 8 -8.37 -9.16 -2.15
N HIS A 9 -8.11 -10.19 -2.94
CA HIS A 9 -9.15 -10.93 -3.65
C HIS A 9 -10.18 -11.56 -2.70
N ARG A 10 -9.77 -12.08 -1.53
CA ARG A 10 -10.73 -12.60 -0.54
C ARG A 10 -11.61 -11.53 0.12
N ARG A 11 -11.12 -10.29 0.27
CA ARG A 11 -11.87 -9.21 0.94
C ARG A 11 -12.67 -8.36 -0.04
N ALA A 12 -12.27 -8.34 -1.30
CA ALA A 12 -12.89 -7.58 -2.37
C ALA A 12 -12.80 -8.40 -3.67
N PRO A 13 -13.66 -9.43 -3.85
CA PRO A 13 -13.59 -10.33 -5.00
C PRO A 13 -13.86 -9.61 -6.33
N ASP A 14 -14.65 -8.55 -6.31
CA ASP A 14 -15.01 -7.76 -7.50
C ASP A 14 -13.96 -6.70 -7.87
N VAL A 15 -12.90 -6.57 -7.07
CA VAL A 15 -11.80 -5.62 -7.32
C VAL A 15 -10.61 -6.36 -7.91
N LYS A 16 -10.13 -5.90 -9.07
CA LYS A 16 -8.89 -6.42 -9.67
C LYS A 16 -7.70 -6.00 -8.80
N VAL A 17 -6.97 -6.97 -8.27
CA VAL A 17 -5.72 -6.75 -7.54
C VAL A 17 -4.58 -7.32 -8.39
N THR A 18 -3.52 -6.53 -8.60
CA THR A 18 -2.30 -6.95 -9.29
C THR A 18 -1.08 -6.60 -8.46
N THR A 19 -0.01 -7.40 -8.57
CA THR A 19 1.34 -7.06 -8.09
C THR A 19 2.37 -6.93 -9.20
N ASP A 20 1.90 -6.84 -10.44
CA ASP A 20 2.74 -6.55 -11.60
C ASP A 20 3.33 -5.14 -11.49
N VAL A 21 4.40 -4.89 -12.23
CA VAL A 21 4.98 -3.55 -12.36
C VAL A 21 4.23 -2.82 -13.46
N LEU A 22 3.57 -1.73 -13.10
CA LEU A 22 2.85 -0.84 -14.00
C LEU A 22 3.07 0.63 -13.59
N PRO A 23 2.92 1.58 -14.53
CA PRO A 23 2.86 2.99 -14.21
C PRO A 23 1.76 3.28 -13.17
N SER A 24 2.03 4.17 -12.22
CA SER A 24 1.02 4.55 -11.21
C SER A 24 -0.21 5.23 -11.84
N ALA A 25 -0.04 5.87 -13.00
CA ALA A 25 -1.13 6.47 -13.76
C ALA A 25 -2.13 5.44 -14.32
N ASP A 26 -1.74 4.18 -14.45
CA ASP A 26 -2.61 3.10 -14.97
C ASP A 26 -3.38 2.37 -13.86
N ALA A 27 -3.21 2.80 -12.60
CA ALA A 27 -3.87 2.22 -11.44
C ALA A 27 -4.89 3.20 -10.84
N ASP A 28 -6.08 2.70 -10.49
CA ASP A 28 -7.09 3.51 -9.80
C ASP A 28 -6.75 3.76 -8.32
N LEU A 29 -5.94 2.88 -7.72
CA LEU A 29 -5.53 2.95 -6.32
C LEU A 29 -4.24 2.16 -6.08
N LEU A 30 -3.26 2.80 -5.43
CA LEU A 30 -2.06 2.13 -4.93
C LEU A 30 -2.20 1.83 -3.43
N VAL A 31 -2.02 0.57 -3.03
CA VAL A 31 -2.10 0.15 -1.62
C VAL A 31 -0.71 -0.17 -1.10
N VAL A 32 -0.29 0.53 -0.03
CA VAL A 32 1.01 0.29 0.63
C VAL A 32 0.81 -0.08 2.09
N GLY A 33 1.63 -1.00 2.59
CA GLY A 33 1.65 -1.37 4.00
C GLY A 33 2.41 -0.36 4.85
N ALA A 34 1.88 0.00 6.02
CA ALA A 34 2.59 0.74 7.04
C ALA A 34 2.99 -0.20 8.19
N ARG A 35 4.27 -0.53 8.26
CA ARG A 35 4.87 -1.11 9.47
C ARG A 35 5.07 0.01 10.47
N ARG A 36 4.37 -0.05 11.61
CA ARG A 36 4.65 0.80 12.76
C ARG A 36 6.01 0.39 13.28
N CYS A 37 7.03 1.16 12.97
CA CYS A 37 8.33 0.90 13.54
C CYS A 37 8.30 1.52 14.95
N GLN A 38 8.47 0.67 15.97
CA GLN A 38 8.36 1.09 17.36
C GLN A 38 9.69 1.71 17.80
N GLY A 39 9.67 2.88 18.44
CA GLY A 39 10.83 3.43 19.15
C GLY A 39 11.54 4.65 18.52
N HIS A 40 11.12 5.18 17.38
CA HIS A 40 11.70 6.42 16.82
C HIS A 40 10.70 7.59 16.84
N LEU A 41 11.08 8.63 17.58
CA LEU A 41 10.50 9.96 17.50
C LEU A 41 10.86 10.58 16.14
N GLY A 42 9.96 10.50 15.16
CA GLY A 42 10.10 11.27 13.91
C GLY A 42 9.45 10.70 12.67
N LEU A 43 9.25 9.38 12.57
CA LEU A 43 8.60 8.74 11.42
C LEU A 43 7.61 7.66 11.88
N GLN A 44 6.35 8.05 12.06
CA GLN A 44 5.26 7.10 12.37
C GLN A 44 4.89 6.19 11.17
N LEU A 45 5.36 6.55 9.98
CA LEU A 45 5.19 5.85 8.71
C LEU A 45 6.58 5.46 8.19
N GLY A 46 6.74 4.22 7.70
CA GLY A 46 7.99 3.81 7.06
C GLY A 46 8.30 4.64 5.79
N PRO A 47 9.54 4.60 5.27
CA PRO A 47 9.99 5.48 4.20
C PRO A 47 9.09 5.47 2.94
N LEU A 48 8.64 4.29 2.52
CA LEU A 48 7.74 4.15 1.36
C LEU A 48 6.35 4.74 1.64
N ALA A 49 5.78 4.42 2.80
CA ALA A 49 4.48 4.94 3.20
C ALA A 49 4.47 6.47 3.39
N HIS A 50 5.64 7.05 3.64
CA HIS A 50 5.84 8.50 3.70
C HIS A 50 6.03 9.11 2.30
N ALA A 51 6.94 8.58 1.47
CA ALA A 51 7.31 9.21 0.20
C ALA A 51 6.32 8.97 -0.95
N VAL A 52 5.78 7.75 -1.07
CA VAL A 52 4.94 7.36 -2.22
C VAL A 52 3.69 8.24 -2.40
N PRO A 53 2.96 8.65 -1.35
CA PRO A 53 1.83 9.57 -1.49
C PRO A 53 2.19 10.91 -2.15
N HIS A 54 3.43 11.39 -2.01
CA HIS A 54 3.88 12.64 -2.63
C HIS A 54 4.29 12.50 -4.10
N HIS A 55 4.50 11.28 -4.58
CA HIS A 55 5.06 11.02 -5.91
C HIS A 55 4.16 10.18 -6.83
N SER A 56 3.12 9.55 -6.28
CA SER A 56 2.19 8.73 -7.06
C SER A 56 1.29 9.59 -7.95
N ALA A 57 1.03 9.13 -9.18
CA ALA A 57 0.03 9.73 -10.05
C ALA A 57 -1.41 9.29 -9.70
N CYS A 58 -1.58 8.25 -8.88
CA CYS A 58 -2.86 7.76 -8.41
C CYS A 58 -3.02 7.88 -6.89
N PRO A 59 -4.27 7.84 -6.36
CA PRO A 59 -4.52 7.82 -4.93
C PRO A 59 -3.73 6.71 -4.22
N VAL A 60 -3.24 7.00 -3.01
CA VAL A 60 -2.45 6.04 -2.20
C VAL A 60 -3.17 5.76 -0.89
N ALA A 61 -3.51 4.48 -0.66
CA ALA A 61 -4.02 4.00 0.61
C ALA A 61 -2.89 3.39 1.45
N VAL A 62 -2.59 4.02 2.58
CA VAL A 62 -1.63 3.51 3.56
C VAL A 62 -2.35 2.67 4.60
N VAL A 63 -2.11 1.36 4.59
CA VAL A 63 -2.80 0.41 5.48
C VAL A 63 -1.86 -0.07 6.59
N ALA A 64 -2.17 0.25 7.84
CA ALA A 64 -1.44 -0.26 8.98
C ALA A 64 -1.79 -1.73 9.25
N GLU A 65 -0.80 -2.54 9.62
CA GLU A 65 -1.07 -3.86 10.18
C GLU A 65 -1.79 -3.73 11.52
N ARG A 66 -2.78 -4.59 11.74
CA ARG A 66 -3.46 -4.71 13.04
C ARG A 66 -2.53 -5.51 13.96
N ALA A 67 -2.28 -4.98 15.16
CA ALA A 67 -1.55 -5.71 16.21
C ALA A 67 -2.29 -7.00 16.59
#